data_AF-A0A674JV26-F1
#
_entry.id   AF-A0A674JV26-F1
#
_cell.length_a   1.000
_cell.length_b   1.000
_cell.length_c   1.000
_cell.angle_alpha   90.00
_cell.angle_beta   90.00
_cell.angle_gamma   90.00
#
_symmetry.space_group_name_H-M   'P 1'
#
loop_
_entity.id
_entity.type
_entity.pdbx_description
1 polymer ?
#
loop_
_entity_poly.entity_id
_entity_poly.type
_entity_poly.pdbx_seq_one_letter_code
_entity_poly.pdbx_strand_id
1 'polypeptide(L)'
;HSLHRQPGTPGGSVFSILTRVEVTRSQTLETCPESLEVPHATCSSDSDCVAGEMEMLGNGERTGRCVPYYSGPGKTCEVTAWCPVEDGGMLAPGKGGVSSGGDT
;
A
#
# COMPACT_ATOMS: atom_id res chain seq x y z
N HIS A 1 -1.58 -23.32 50.36
CA HIS A 1 -2.35 -22.19 49.79
C HIS A 1 -1.88 -20.89 50.40
N SER A 2 -1.16 -20.06 49.64
CA SER A 2 -1.10 -18.60 49.85
C SER A 2 -0.45 -17.97 48.62
N LEU A 3 -1.28 -17.43 47.74
CA LEU A 3 -0.86 -16.51 46.68
C LEU A 3 -0.93 -15.10 47.27
N HIS A 4 0.21 -14.42 47.34
CA HIS A 4 0.25 -12.99 47.62
C HIS A 4 -0.42 -12.24 46.47
N ARG A 5 -1.48 -11.47 46.79
CA ARG A 5 -2.23 -10.64 45.85
C ARG A 5 -1.56 -9.27 45.77
N GLN A 6 -0.99 -8.92 44.62
CA GLN A 6 -0.64 -7.52 44.36
C GLN A 6 -1.88 -6.74 43.88
N PRO A 7 -2.05 -5.47 44.28
CA PRO A 7 -3.22 -4.67 43.89
C PRO A 7 -3.13 -4.31 42.41
N GLY A 8 -4.16 -4.66 41.63
CA GLY A 8 -4.26 -4.28 40.22
C GLY A 8 -4.56 -2.79 40.05
N THR A 9 -3.90 -2.15 39.10
CA THR A 9 -4.22 -0.79 38.62
C THR A 9 -5.63 -0.74 38.01
N PRO A 10 -6.40 0.36 38.17
CA PRO A 10 -7.67 0.53 37.48
C PRO A 10 -7.41 0.71 35.99
N GLY A 11 -7.63 -0.36 35.24
CA GLY A 11 -7.22 -0.52 33.85
C GLY A 11 -6.78 -1.97 33.69
N GLY A 12 -7.77 -2.84 33.51
CA GLY A 12 -7.60 -4.29 33.57
C GLY A 12 -6.44 -4.79 32.70
N SER A 13 -5.82 -5.87 33.15
CA SER A 13 -4.74 -6.56 32.42
C SER A 13 -5.28 -7.11 31.11
N VAL A 14 -5.10 -6.38 30.00
CA VAL A 14 -5.35 -6.89 28.65
C VAL A 14 -4.15 -7.73 28.27
N PHE A 15 -4.33 -9.04 28.26
CA PHE A 15 -3.31 -9.97 27.77
C PHE A 15 -3.72 -10.43 26.37
N SER A 16 -3.08 -9.87 25.35
CA SER A 16 -3.31 -10.24 23.96
C SER A 16 -2.50 -11.49 23.63
N ILE A 17 -3.17 -12.65 23.56
CA ILE A 17 -2.54 -13.90 23.14
C ILE A 17 -2.62 -13.99 21.62
N LEU A 18 -1.48 -13.83 20.96
CA LEU A 18 -1.35 -14.08 19.52
C LEU A 18 -1.29 -15.61 19.33
N THR A 19 -2.45 -16.24 19.15
CA THR A 19 -2.59 -17.71 19.06
C THR A 19 -2.05 -18.29 17.75
N ARG A 20 -1.80 -17.43 16.76
CA ARG A 20 -1.13 -17.75 15.50
C ARG A 20 -0.45 -16.49 14.97
N VAL A 21 0.86 -16.55 14.73
CA VAL A 21 1.58 -15.56 13.92
C VAL A 21 1.78 -16.17 12.54
N GLU A 22 0.92 -15.80 11.60
CA GLU A 22 1.20 -16.01 10.18
C GLU A 22 2.11 -14.89 9.71
N VAL A 23 3.43 -15.05 9.87
CA VAL A 23 4.38 -14.28 9.07
C VAL A 23 4.33 -14.88 7.67
N THR A 24 3.47 -14.34 6.84
CA THR A 24 3.36 -14.77 5.45
C THR A 24 4.56 -14.22 4.67
N ARG A 25 5.70 -14.92 4.77
CA ARG A 25 6.89 -14.66 3.92
C ARG A 25 6.65 -14.91 2.42
N SER A 26 5.41 -15.26 2.06
CA SER A 26 4.92 -15.60 0.73
C SER A 26 3.61 -14.89 0.39
N GLN A 27 3.27 -13.80 1.07
CA GLN A 27 2.38 -12.81 0.47
C GLN A 27 3.31 -11.87 -0.28
N THR A 28 3.20 -11.82 -1.59
CA THR A 28 4.19 -11.10 -2.38
C THR A 28 4.02 -9.61 -2.14
N LEU A 29 4.99 -9.02 -1.44
CA LEU A 29 5.22 -7.60 -1.50
C LEU A 29 5.73 -7.36 -2.93
N GLU A 30 4.85 -6.81 -3.76
CA GLU A 30 5.11 -6.59 -5.18
C GLU A 30 5.53 -5.13 -5.39
N THR A 31 5.94 -4.82 -6.61
CA THR A 31 6.21 -3.44 -7.04
C THR A 31 5.03 -2.90 -7.83
N CYS A 32 4.50 -1.74 -7.46
CA CYS A 32 3.44 -1.05 -8.18
C CYS A 32 3.64 0.47 -8.19
N PRO A 33 2.98 1.20 -9.10
CA PRO A 33 2.95 2.67 -9.05
C PRO A 33 2.30 3.15 -7.75
N GLU A 34 2.94 4.12 -7.08
CA GLU A 34 2.39 4.79 -5.90
C GLU A 34 1.12 5.59 -6.23
N SER A 35 0.24 5.79 -5.25
CA SER A 35 -1.01 6.56 -5.38
C SER A 35 -0.71 8.02 -5.73
N LEU A 36 -1.53 8.59 -6.62
CA LEU A 36 -1.46 10.02 -6.98
C LEU A 36 -1.86 10.94 -5.83
N GLU A 37 -2.50 10.42 -4.78
CA GLU A 37 -2.87 11.17 -3.58
C GLU A 37 -1.69 11.38 -2.63
N VAL A 38 -0.63 10.57 -2.77
CA VAL A 38 0.58 10.65 -1.95
C VAL A 38 1.41 11.85 -2.40
N PRO A 39 1.80 12.76 -1.48
CA PRO A 39 2.70 13.86 -1.81
C PRO A 39 4.01 13.35 -2.42
N HIS A 40 4.53 14.05 -3.42
CA HIS A 40 5.78 13.69 -4.09
C HIS A 40 5.78 12.29 -4.75
N ALA A 41 4.62 11.68 -4.98
CA ALA A 41 4.54 10.42 -5.71
C ALA A 41 4.72 10.60 -7.23
N THR A 42 4.36 11.76 -7.78
CA THR A 42 4.51 12.04 -9.22
C THR A 42 5.96 12.26 -9.62
N CYS A 43 6.34 11.71 -10.77
CA CYS A 43 7.70 11.76 -11.27
C CYS A 43 7.73 12.03 -12.77
N SER A 44 8.84 12.59 -13.26
CA SER A 44 9.13 12.70 -14.70
C SER A 44 10.21 11.72 -15.14
N SER A 45 11.14 11.40 -14.23
CA SER A 45 12.29 10.53 -14.45
C SER A 45 12.65 9.72 -13.21
N ASP A 46 13.44 8.65 -13.38
CA ASP A 46 13.86 7.77 -12.28
C ASP A 46 14.63 8.51 -11.17
N SER A 47 15.35 9.60 -11.49
CA SER A 47 16.06 10.41 -10.49
C SER A 47 15.14 11.15 -9.52
N ASP A 48 13.86 11.31 -9.85
CA ASP A 48 12.87 11.91 -8.95
C ASP A 48 12.44 10.93 -7.84
N CYS A 49 12.72 9.64 -8.04
CA CYS A 49 12.40 8.56 -7.12
C CYS A 49 13.70 8.07 -6.47
N VAL A 50 13.92 8.43 -5.20
CA VAL A 50 15.11 7.96 -4.47
C VAL A 50 14.82 6.57 -3.91
N ALA A 51 15.63 5.58 -4.29
CA ALA A 51 15.49 4.22 -3.79
C ALA A 51 15.71 4.16 -2.27
N GLY A 52 14.84 3.42 -1.57
CA GLY A 52 14.88 3.26 -0.13
C GLY A 52 14.21 4.38 0.67
N GLU A 53 13.71 5.42 0.01
CA GLU A 53 12.87 6.42 0.68
C GLU A 53 11.46 5.89 0.90
N MET A 54 10.90 6.28 2.05
CA MET A 54 9.49 6.07 2.38
C MET A 54 8.87 7.43 2.66
N GLU A 55 7.77 7.73 1.99
CA GLU A 55 6.96 8.91 2.32
C GLU A 55 6.11 8.59 3.57
N MET A 56 5.97 9.53 4.51
CA MET A 56 5.24 9.25 5.76
C MET A 56 3.76 8.92 5.53
N LEU A 57 3.21 9.44 4.43
CA LEU A 57 1.84 9.17 3.97
C LEU A 57 1.82 8.19 2.78
N GLY A 58 2.96 7.60 2.42
CA GLY A 58 3.08 6.66 1.30
C GLY A 58 2.68 5.24 1.67
N ASN A 59 2.55 4.39 0.66
CA ASN A 59 2.10 3.01 0.80
C ASN A 59 3.26 2.00 0.88
N GLY A 60 4.48 2.41 0.53
CA GLY A 60 5.65 1.54 0.55
C GLY A 60 6.98 2.24 0.31
N GLU A 61 8.03 1.42 0.25
CA GLU A 61 9.41 1.87 0.01
C GLU A 61 9.66 2.05 -1.49
N ARG A 62 10.20 3.20 -1.90
CA ARG A 62 10.50 3.50 -3.31
C ARG A 62 11.59 2.57 -3.84
N THR A 63 11.37 2.01 -5.03
CA THR A 63 12.38 1.20 -5.76
C THR A 63 13.39 2.07 -6.50
N GLY A 64 13.04 3.34 -6.72
CA GLY A 64 13.82 4.31 -7.48
C GLY A 64 13.46 4.40 -8.97
N ARG A 65 12.31 3.83 -9.39
CA ARG A 65 11.86 3.86 -10.78
C ARG A 65 10.62 4.73 -10.94
N CYS A 66 10.54 5.46 -12.04
CA CYS A 66 9.41 6.28 -12.43
C CYS A 66 8.57 5.54 -13.48
N VAL A 67 7.41 5.03 -13.07
CA VAL A 67 6.57 4.14 -13.89
C VAL A 67 5.24 4.79 -14.28
N PRO A 68 4.62 4.42 -15.42
CA PRO A 68 3.29 4.88 -15.77
C PRO A 68 2.25 4.49 -14.71
N TYR A 69 1.33 5.41 -14.40
CA TYR A 69 0.19 5.10 -13.53
C TYR A 69 -0.85 4.25 -14.27
N TYR A 70 -1.75 3.60 -13.53
CA TYR A 70 -2.76 2.68 -14.10
C TYR A 70 -3.65 3.31 -15.18
N SER A 71 -3.92 4.62 -15.09
CA SER A 71 -4.74 5.36 -16.05
C SER A 71 -4.22 6.78 -16.28
N GLY A 72 -4.28 7.24 -17.54
CA GLY A 72 -3.90 8.59 -17.93
C GLY A 72 -2.41 8.73 -18.30
N PRO A 73 -1.95 9.95 -18.62
CA PRO A 73 -0.56 10.21 -19.02
C PRO A 73 0.40 10.38 -17.82
N GLY A 74 -0.10 10.28 -16.58
CA GLY A 74 0.69 10.49 -15.37
C GLY A 74 1.66 9.33 -15.09
N LYS A 75 2.78 9.66 -14.43
CA LYS A 75 3.75 8.69 -13.92
C LYS A 75 3.95 8.90 -12.43
N THR A 76 4.17 7.81 -11.70
CA THR A 76 4.47 7.84 -10.27
C THR A 76 5.66 6.96 -9.93
N CYS A 77 6.26 7.20 -8.78
CA CYS A 77 7.33 6.37 -8.27
C CYS A 77 6.82 4.95 -8.01
N GLU A 78 7.57 3.96 -8.44
CA GLU A 78 7.34 2.56 -8.12
C GLU A 78 7.73 2.30 -6.66
N VAL A 79 6.82 1.66 -5.92
CA VAL A 79 7.00 1.30 -4.51
C VAL A 79 6.85 -0.19 -4.31
N THR A 80 7.59 -0.71 -3.35
CA THR A 80 7.42 -2.06 -2.83
C THR A 80 6.35 -2.01 -1.76
N ALA A 81 5.14 -2.48 -2.09
CA ALA A 81 3.95 -2.29 -1.28
C ALA A 81 3.01 -3.49 -1.38
N TRP A 82 1.90 -3.40 -0.65
CA TRP A 82 0.75 -4.27 -0.87
C TRP A 82 0.00 -3.79 -2.10
N CYS A 83 0.32 -4.38 -3.25
CA CYS A 83 -0.21 -3.96 -4.53
C CYS A 83 -1.53 -4.67 -4.90
N PRO A 84 -2.43 -4.02 -5.65
CA PRO A 84 -2.41 -2.59 -5.99
C PRO A 84 -2.72 -1.74 -4.76
N VAL A 85 -2.13 -0.54 -4.68
CA VAL A 85 -2.50 0.45 -3.66
C VAL A 85 -3.99 0.81 -3.80
N GLU A 86 -4.67 1.06 -2.69
CA GLU A 86 -6.15 1.17 -2.62
C GLU A 86 -6.75 2.15 -3.64
N ASP A 87 -6.08 3.27 -3.95
CA ASP A 87 -6.55 4.26 -4.93
C ASP A 87 -6.16 3.94 -6.38
N GLY A 88 -5.22 3.01 -6.59
CA GLY A 88 -4.83 2.48 -7.91
C GLY A 88 -5.73 1.33 -8.38
N GLY A 89 -6.50 0.74 -7.46
CA GLY A 89 -7.32 -0.46 -7.67
C GLY A 89 -8.81 -0.23 -7.96
N MET A 90 -9.35 0.98 -7.76
CA MET A 90 -10.75 1.30 -8.10
C MET A 90 -11.02 1.21 -9.62
N LEU A 91 -9.99 0.98 -10.44
CA LEU A 91 -10.06 0.67 -11.86
C LEU A 91 -9.50 -0.72 -12.19
N ALA A 92 -9.84 -1.75 -11.42
CA ALA A 92 -9.85 -3.12 -11.98
C ALA A 92 -10.98 -3.19 -13.03
N PRO A 93 -10.71 -3.33 -14.35
CA PRO A 93 -11.77 -3.39 -15.35
C PRO A 93 -12.40 -4.78 -15.32
N GLY A 94 -13.31 -4.98 -14.37
CA GLY A 94 -14.27 -6.08 -14.36
C GLY A 94 -15.55 -5.76 -15.14
N LYS A 95 -15.59 -4.71 -15.99
CA LYS A 95 -16.74 -4.44 -16.85
C LYS A 95 -16.32 -4.08 -18.28
N GLY A 96 -16.70 -4.98 -19.17
CA GLY A 96 -16.41 -4.94 -20.59
C GLY A 96 -16.91 -3.67 -21.28
N GLY A 97 -16.22 -3.35 -22.38
CA GLY A 97 -16.58 -2.27 -23.26
C GLY A 97 -18.00 -2.42 -23.79
N VAL A 98 -18.75 -1.34 -23.73
CA VAL A 98 -19.71 -1.01 -24.77
C VAL A 98 -19.08 0.10 -25.61
N SER A 99 -18.71 -0.24 -26.83
CA SER A 99 -18.27 0.72 -27.82
C SER A 99 -19.50 1.53 -28.22
N SER A 100 -19.55 2.80 -27.83
CA SER A 100 -20.51 3.76 -28.39
C SER A 100 -20.06 4.10 -29.81
N GLY A 101 -20.37 3.21 -30.75
CA GLY A 101 -20.37 3.51 -32.17
C GLY A 101 -21.61 4.32 -32.48
N GLY A 102 -21.43 5.62 -32.69
CA GLY A 102 -22.38 6.42 -33.45
C GLY A 102 -22.20 6.12 -34.93
N ASP A 103 -23.28 5.72 -35.59
CA ASP A 103 -23.42 5.74 -37.04
C ASP A 103 -24.78 6.39 -37.35
N THR A 104 -24.71 7.48 -38.12
CA THR A 104 -25.74 8.20 -38.91
C THR A 104 -27.20 8.12 -38.52
#